data_AF-Q57ZX8-F1
#
_entry.id   AF-Q57ZX8-F1
#
_cell.length_a   1.000
_cell.length_b   1.000
_cell.length_c   1.000
_cell.angle_alpha   90.00
_cell.angle_beta   90.00
_cell.angle_gamma   90.00
#
_symmetry.space_group_name_H-M   'P 1'
#
loop_
_entity.id
_entity.type
_entity.pdbx_description
1 polymer ?
#
loop_
_entity_poly.entity_id
_entity_poly.type
_entity_poly.pdbx_seq_one_letter_code
_entity_poly.pdbx_strand_id
1 'polypeptide(L)'
;MLNNKKENTDEQAGMTVRQRLRQKRELEEKRKFGLAPLCVDAVSGQEISPNVPHLISQAPWYYGSTGPTLEHQRQKNVEAIEALNDQRDAVKVFDKPKTYVAGACGNCGSVTHKTHECYKPRKKVGAMYSGKVTGVSMSVECVEKNYAQKRDRYAMGIGVDLLQSMNQDGGVADQEDQGGHNDGSGGEKRSKLEDVFASKTAVSGGGGGVAIKELPKHLHNLDDDGLFFDPKTGSMRGNPNAADPTKIFQGDLQRYRSGDYYTYLEMQLRFLKGESSSFVDFRLDEQLQKEKQQQTIGSSGGNPSGGGESVGETAHDRLVRSLYGDSTLVSSGNAQKMREALAAASAYTSCSAPDEDTLATSAPSSSHALGPATRNGHLYVYGSYFDTKEFRWGYKCCKRLGREAEACKMEKASTTKELE
;
A
#
# COMPACT_ATOMS: atom_id res chain seq x y z
N MET A 1 40.29 5.48 23.36
CA MET A 1 40.85 5.89 22.06
C MET A 1 41.26 7.38 22.00
N LEU A 2 41.66 8.01 23.12
CA LEU A 2 41.97 9.46 23.15
C LEU A 2 43.46 9.81 23.00
N ASN A 3 44.36 8.81 22.92
CA ASN A 3 45.80 9.05 22.82
C ASN A 3 46.33 9.22 21.38
N ASN A 4 45.62 8.74 20.35
CA ASN A 4 46.14 8.77 18.96
C ASN A 4 46.06 10.14 18.27
N LYS A 5 45.33 11.11 18.84
CA LYS A 5 45.14 12.42 18.19
C LYS A 5 46.36 13.35 18.38
N LYS A 6 47.14 13.17 19.45
CA LYS A 6 48.38 13.93 19.69
C LYS A 6 49.55 13.41 18.84
N GLU A 7 49.68 12.10 18.67
CA GLU A 7 50.76 11.51 17.87
C GLU A 7 50.68 11.91 16.38
N ASN A 8 49.48 11.94 15.80
CA ASN A 8 49.30 12.34 14.39
C ASN A 8 49.65 13.80 14.09
N THR A 9 49.50 14.72 15.06
CA THR A 9 49.86 16.13 14.86
C THR A 9 51.37 16.34 14.87
N ASP A 10 52.11 15.56 15.65
CA ASP A 10 53.56 15.68 15.79
C ASP A 10 54.29 15.07 14.59
N GLU A 11 53.79 13.95 14.03
CA GLU A 11 54.31 13.38 12.78
C GLU A 11 54.14 14.34 11.59
N GLN A 12 53.01 15.03 11.50
CA GLN A 12 52.77 16.00 10.43
C GLN A 12 53.71 17.21 10.52
N ALA A 13 54.13 17.61 11.72
CA ALA A 13 54.96 18.79 11.94
C ALA A 13 56.35 18.70 11.26
N GLY A 14 56.94 17.49 11.20
CA GLY A 14 58.26 17.26 10.59
C GLY A 14 58.26 17.05 9.06
N MET A 15 57.08 16.93 8.44
CA MET A 15 56.97 16.61 7.01
C MET A 15 57.11 17.85 6.12
N THR A 16 57.85 17.70 5.03
CA THR A 16 57.97 18.75 4.00
C THR A 16 56.61 19.08 3.38
N VAL A 17 56.42 20.31 2.89
CA VAL A 17 55.16 20.74 2.23
C VAL A 17 54.75 19.78 1.10
N ARG A 18 55.73 19.27 0.33
CA ARG A 18 55.50 18.31 -0.75
C ARG A 18 55.02 16.95 -0.23
N GLN A 19 55.59 16.47 0.88
CA GLN A 19 55.13 15.23 1.52
C GLN A 19 53.71 15.37 2.06
N ARG A 20 53.38 16.49 2.72
CA ARG A 20 52.00 16.78 3.18
C ARG A 20 51.00 16.81 2.03
N LEU A 21 51.35 17.45 0.90
CA LEU A 21 50.49 17.50 -0.27
C LEU A 21 50.28 16.10 -0.89
N ARG A 22 51.34 15.28 -0.94
CA ARG A 22 51.24 13.88 -1.41
C ARG A 22 50.33 13.07 -0.49
N GLN A 23 50.53 13.12 0.82
CA GLN A 23 49.69 12.43 1.79
C GLN A 23 48.22 12.86 1.70
N LYS A 24 47.94 14.15 1.54
CA LYS A 24 46.57 14.65 1.34
C LYS A 24 45.92 14.03 0.09
N ARG A 25 46.64 13.99 -1.04
CA ARG A 25 46.15 13.36 -2.28
C ARG A 25 45.92 11.85 -2.12
N GLU A 26 46.87 11.14 -1.51
CA GLU A 26 46.72 9.70 -1.24
C GLU A 26 45.54 9.41 -0.30
N LEU A 27 45.29 10.28 0.69
CA LEU A 27 44.13 10.19 1.57
C LEU A 27 42.84 10.41 0.78
N GLU A 28 42.79 11.41 -0.09
CA GLU A 28 41.64 11.67 -0.97
C GLU A 28 41.36 10.50 -1.93
N GLU A 29 42.40 9.88 -2.50
CA GLU A 29 42.27 8.68 -3.32
C GLU A 29 41.74 7.51 -2.49
N LYS A 30 42.33 7.23 -1.32
CA LYS A 30 41.83 6.18 -0.40
C LYS A 30 40.38 6.42 0.01
N ARG A 31 39.97 7.67 0.20
CA ARG A 31 38.57 8.04 0.47
C ARG A 31 37.66 7.74 -0.71
N LYS A 32 38.07 8.08 -1.94
CA LYS A 32 37.31 7.76 -3.15
C LYS A 32 37.13 6.25 -3.33
N PHE A 33 38.11 5.45 -2.92
CA PHE A 33 38.03 3.99 -2.91
C PHE A 33 37.36 3.39 -1.65
N GLY A 34 36.88 4.22 -0.70
CA GLY A 34 36.25 3.75 0.54
C GLY A 34 37.20 3.07 1.53
N LEU A 35 38.52 3.20 1.35
CA LEU A 35 39.55 2.63 2.23
C LEU A 35 39.87 3.52 3.44
N ALA A 36 39.55 4.80 3.37
CA ALA A 36 39.79 5.77 4.44
C ALA A 36 38.48 6.47 4.85
N PRO A 37 38.33 6.88 6.13
CA PRO A 37 37.15 7.58 6.60
C PRO A 37 36.95 8.91 5.87
N LEU A 38 35.70 9.30 5.66
CA LEU A 38 35.34 10.51 4.94
C LEU A 38 35.86 11.78 5.64
N CYS A 39 35.97 12.86 4.87
CA CYS A 39 36.17 14.18 5.45
C CYS A 39 34.94 14.55 6.27
N VAL A 40 35.12 15.08 7.48
CA VAL A 40 34.02 15.67 8.26
C VAL A 40 34.05 17.17 8.04
N ASP A 41 32.87 17.77 7.83
CA ASP A 41 32.68 19.21 7.72
C ASP A 41 33.06 19.89 9.04
N ALA A 42 33.84 20.97 8.95
CA ALA A 42 34.30 21.72 10.12
C ALA A 42 33.17 22.42 10.89
N VAL A 43 32.06 22.77 10.24
CA VAL A 43 30.93 23.46 10.89
C VAL A 43 29.78 22.51 11.17
N SER A 44 29.29 21.78 10.16
CA SER A 44 28.10 20.94 10.30
C SER A 44 28.37 19.59 10.97
N GLY A 45 29.64 19.15 11.02
CA GLY A 45 29.99 17.81 11.50
C GLY A 45 29.51 16.67 10.59
N GLN A 46 28.95 16.98 9.41
CA GLN A 46 28.49 15.98 8.45
C GLN A 46 29.65 15.47 7.59
N GLU A 47 29.55 14.21 7.15
CA GLU A 47 30.54 13.63 6.26
C GLU A 47 30.42 14.21 4.84
N ILE A 48 31.55 14.64 4.27
CA ILE A 48 31.67 15.17 2.93
C ILE A 48 32.04 14.02 1.98
N SER A 49 31.18 13.78 0.99
CA SER A 49 31.42 12.76 -0.04
C SER A 49 32.73 13.02 -0.79
N PRO A 50 33.60 12.00 -0.97
CA PRO A 50 34.88 12.12 -1.69
C PRO A 50 34.74 12.46 -3.18
N ASN A 51 33.53 12.28 -3.73
CA ASN A 51 33.21 12.58 -5.13
C ASN A 51 32.86 14.06 -5.34
N VAL A 52 32.69 14.85 -4.27
CA VAL A 52 32.54 16.31 -4.38
C VAL A 52 33.90 16.90 -4.77
N PRO A 53 34.00 17.63 -5.90
CA PRO A 53 35.25 18.25 -6.31
C PRO A 53 35.82 19.18 -5.25
N HIS A 54 37.15 19.25 -5.15
CA HIS A 54 37.83 20.03 -4.12
C HIS A 54 37.37 21.50 -4.10
N LEU A 55 37.16 22.09 -5.29
CA LEU A 55 36.70 23.47 -5.49
C LEU A 55 35.36 23.78 -4.80
N ILE A 56 34.45 22.80 -4.69
CA ILE A 56 33.14 22.97 -4.04
C ILE A 56 33.25 22.70 -2.54
N SER A 57 34.11 21.77 -2.13
CA SER A 57 34.29 21.41 -0.70
C SER A 57 35.10 22.44 0.08
N GLN A 58 35.99 23.18 -0.58
CA GLN A 58 36.84 24.16 0.07
C GLN A 58 36.13 25.50 0.09
N ALA A 59 35.79 25.97 1.28
CA ALA A 59 35.21 27.29 1.43
C ALA A 59 36.21 28.37 0.95
N PRO A 60 35.74 29.34 0.15
CA PRO A 60 36.54 30.50 -0.22
C PRO A 60 36.98 31.28 1.02
N TRP A 61 38.12 31.99 0.92
CA TRP A 61 38.73 32.71 2.04
C TRP A 61 37.78 33.73 2.71
N TYR A 62 36.87 34.36 1.97
CA TYR A 62 35.91 35.34 2.48
C TYR A 62 34.78 34.73 3.31
N TYR A 63 34.60 33.39 3.28
CA TYR A 63 33.63 32.70 4.12
C TYR A 63 34.13 32.57 5.57
N GLY A 64 35.46 32.63 5.79
CA GLY A 64 36.05 32.64 7.13
C GLY A 64 36.15 31.27 7.82
N SER A 65 35.80 30.16 7.16
CA SER A 65 35.95 28.82 7.76
C SER A 65 37.35 28.24 7.52
N THR A 66 37.97 27.74 8.59
CA THR A 66 39.29 27.10 8.57
C THR A 66 39.18 25.59 8.31
N GLY A 67 38.59 25.19 7.17
CA GLY A 67 38.45 23.77 6.80
C GLY A 67 37.54 23.53 5.58
N PRO A 68 37.42 22.26 5.13
CA PRO A 68 36.44 21.88 4.13
C PRO A 68 35.03 21.95 4.75
N THR A 69 34.14 22.72 4.13
CA THR A 69 32.75 22.91 4.58
C THR A 69 31.83 22.96 3.38
N LEU A 70 30.61 22.43 3.50
CA LEU A 70 29.60 22.55 2.45
C LEU A 70 28.54 23.61 2.79
N GLU A 71 28.66 24.25 3.95
CA GLU A 71 27.72 25.27 4.42
C GLU A 71 27.70 26.50 3.50
N HIS A 72 28.84 26.89 2.91
CA HIS A 72 28.92 28.01 1.97
C HIS A 72 28.17 27.77 0.64
N GLN A 73 27.79 26.52 0.37
CA GLN A 73 26.97 26.14 -0.79
C GLN A 73 25.46 26.10 -0.44
N ARG A 74 25.10 26.13 0.84
CA ARG A 74 23.70 26.18 1.27
C ARG A 74 23.16 27.61 1.14
N GLN A 75 21.87 27.72 0.81
CA GLN A 75 21.19 29.01 0.79
C GLN A 75 21.05 29.54 2.23
N LYS A 76 21.48 30.78 2.47
CA LYS A 76 21.44 31.39 3.81
C LYS A 76 20.08 31.97 4.19
N ASN A 77 19.31 32.46 3.20
CA ASN A 77 18.05 33.17 3.43
C ASN A 77 16.91 32.48 2.67
N VAL A 78 16.42 31.36 3.19
CA VAL A 78 15.28 30.61 2.59
C VAL A 78 13.93 31.12 3.08
N GLU A 79 13.90 31.79 4.23
CA GLU A 79 12.66 32.14 4.96
C GLU A 79 11.65 32.98 4.16
N ALA A 80 12.10 33.72 3.14
CA ALA A 80 11.22 34.59 2.36
C ALA A 80 10.45 33.90 1.23
N ILE A 81 10.87 32.71 0.77
CA ILE A 81 10.34 32.12 -0.48
C ILE A 81 9.31 31.02 -0.21
N GLU A 82 9.46 30.27 0.88
CA GLU A 82 8.67 29.06 1.13
C GLU A 82 7.44 29.28 1.99
N ALA A 83 7.41 30.35 2.79
CA ALA A 83 6.20 30.71 3.50
C ALA A 83 5.12 31.04 2.47
N LEU A 84 4.02 30.28 2.49
CA LEU A 84 2.86 30.51 1.64
C LEU A 84 2.27 31.87 2.03
N ASN A 85 2.75 32.91 1.36
CA ASN A 85 2.44 34.27 1.73
C ASN A 85 1.04 34.57 1.18
N ASP A 86 0.02 34.34 2.00
CA ASP A 86 -1.39 34.61 1.72
C ASP A 86 -1.70 36.12 1.64
N GLN A 87 -0.68 36.96 1.71
CA GLN A 87 -0.79 38.40 1.55
C GLN A 87 -1.21 38.72 0.11
N ARG A 88 -2.51 39.03 -0.04
CA ARG A 88 -3.14 39.45 -1.28
C ARG A 88 -3.01 40.96 -1.44
N ASP A 89 -3.21 41.43 -2.67
CA ASP A 89 -3.32 42.85 -2.89
C ASP A 89 -4.57 43.35 -2.16
N ALA A 90 -4.36 44.17 -1.13
CA ALA A 90 -5.43 44.66 -0.29
C ALA A 90 -5.86 46.04 -0.79
N VAL A 91 -7.17 46.25 -0.90
CA VAL A 91 -7.72 47.57 -1.23
C VAL A 91 -7.99 48.31 0.09
N LYS A 92 -7.20 49.35 0.36
CA LYS A 92 -7.46 50.28 1.46
C LYS A 92 -8.47 51.33 0.99
N VAL A 93 -9.60 51.37 1.68
CA VAL A 93 -10.66 52.35 1.46
C VAL A 93 -10.44 53.51 2.43
N PHE A 94 -10.23 54.71 1.90
CA PHE A 94 -10.15 55.94 2.69
C PHE A 94 -11.53 56.60 2.83
N ASP A 95 -11.66 57.44 3.85
CA ASP A 95 -12.88 58.20 4.11
C ASP A 95 -13.25 59.12 2.95
N LYS A 96 -14.57 59.29 2.75
CA LYS A 96 -15.11 60.18 1.72
C LYS A 96 -15.08 61.62 2.23
N PRO A 97 -14.38 62.55 1.56
CA PRO A 97 -14.46 63.96 1.94
C PRO A 97 -15.87 64.49 1.67
N LYS A 98 -16.42 65.30 2.59
CA LYS A 98 -17.78 65.85 2.48
C LYS A 98 -17.93 66.87 1.34
N THR A 99 -16.84 67.54 1.01
CA THR A 99 -16.78 68.58 -0.01
C THR A 99 -15.65 68.28 -1.00
N TYR A 100 -15.80 68.77 -2.23
CA TYR A 100 -14.76 68.64 -3.24
C TYR A 100 -13.44 69.31 -2.76
N VAL A 101 -12.33 68.61 -2.95
CA VAL A 101 -10.98 69.08 -2.64
C VAL A 101 -10.25 69.39 -3.93
N ALA A 102 -9.50 70.50 -3.97
CA ALA A 102 -8.69 70.86 -5.13
C ALA A 102 -7.68 69.75 -5.45
N GLY A 103 -7.61 69.35 -6.72
CA GLY A 103 -6.78 68.22 -7.19
C GLY A 103 -7.47 66.86 -7.18
N ALA A 104 -8.67 66.75 -6.61
CA ALA A 104 -9.48 65.53 -6.73
C ALA A 104 -10.06 65.34 -8.14
N CYS A 105 -10.56 64.15 -8.43
CA CYS A 105 -11.25 63.85 -9.68
C CYS A 105 -12.45 64.77 -9.88
N GLY A 106 -12.45 65.54 -10.98
CA GLY A 106 -13.51 66.51 -11.25
C GLY A 106 -14.90 65.90 -11.45
N ASN A 107 -15.01 64.59 -11.75
CA ASN A 107 -16.26 63.89 -11.96
C ASN A 107 -16.88 63.37 -10.64
N CYS A 108 -16.14 62.53 -9.90
CA CYS A 108 -16.64 61.87 -8.70
C CYS A 108 -16.17 62.51 -7.38
N GLY A 109 -15.03 63.22 -7.38
CA GLY A 109 -14.46 63.89 -6.21
C GLY A 109 -13.49 63.06 -5.36
N SER A 110 -13.04 61.87 -5.81
CA SER A 110 -12.01 61.10 -5.11
C SER A 110 -10.60 61.61 -5.41
N VAL A 111 -9.67 61.42 -4.49
CA VAL A 111 -8.29 61.92 -4.61
C VAL A 111 -7.36 60.92 -5.34
N THR A 112 -7.77 59.66 -5.49
CA THR A 112 -6.84 58.58 -5.90
C THR A 112 -6.60 58.43 -7.40
N HIS A 113 -7.40 59.07 -8.24
CA HIS A 113 -7.25 59.01 -9.70
C HIS A 113 -7.66 60.33 -10.34
N LYS A 114 -7.22 60.53 -11.59
CA LYS A 114 -7.55 61.72 -12.37
C LYS A 114 -8.92 61.60 -13.05
N THR A 115 -9.47 62.72 -13.50
CA THR A 115 -10.82 62.78 -14.11
C THR A 115 -11.03 61.87 -15.32
N HIS A 116 -9.96 61.59 -16.08
CA HIS A 116 -10.03 60.74 -17.26
C HIS A 116 -10.04 59.23 -16.95
N GLU A 117 -9.51 58.83 -15.80
CA GLU A 117 -9.45 57.45 -15.27
C GLU A 117 -10.63 57.16 -14.34
N CYS A 118 -11.67 57.99 -14.35
CA CYS A 118 -12.78 57.87 -13.42
C CYS A 118 -13.63 56.61 -13.69
N TYR A 119 -13.73 55.74 -12.69
CA TYR A 119 -14.56 54.53 -12.74
C TYR A 119 -16.07 54.81 -12.67
N LYS A 120 -16.47 56.02 -12.25
CA LYS A 120 -17.87 56.45 -12.29
C LYS A 120 -18.21 57.01 -13.67
N PRO A 121 -19.44 56.80 -14.16
CA PRO A 121 -19.89 57.39 -15.41
C PRO A 121 -19.69 58.91 -15.40
N ARG A 122 -19.30 59.47 -16.54
CA ARG A 122 -19.04 60.92 -16.69
C ARG A 122 -20.35 61.68 -16.49
N LYS A 123 -20.39 62.56 -15.48
CA LYS A 123 -21.54 63.42 -15.20
C LYS A 123 -21.48 64.69 -16.04
N LYS A 124 -22.65 65.21 -16.40
CA LYS A 124 -22.77 66.53 -17.05
C LYS A 124 -22.27 67.66 -16.15
N VAL A 125 -22.58 67.57 -14.85
CA VAL A 125 -22.03 68.45 -13.82
C VAL A 125 -21.25 67.58 -12.84
N GLY A 126 -19.92 67.64 -12.92
CA GLY A 126 -19.02 66.88 -12.06
C GLY A 126 -18.99 67.39 -10.61
N ALA A 127 -18.35 66.62 -9.73
CA ALA A 127 -18.08 67.02 -8.35
C ALA A 127 -17.33 68.36 -8.24
N MET A 128 -16.50 68.72 -9.22
CA MET A 128 -15.77 70.00 -9.26
C MET A 128 -16.71 71.21 -9.28
N TYR A 129 -17.81 71.12 -10.03
CA TYR A 129 -18.77 72.23 -10.16
C TYR A 129 -19.95 72.09 -9.19
N SER A 130 -20.35 70.87 -8.84
CA SER A 130 -21.48 70.64 -7.92
C SER A 130 -21.08 70.64 -6.44
N GLY A 131 -19.79 70.55 -6.11
CA GLY A 131 -19.26 70.40 -4.75
C GLY A 131 -19.58 69.07 -4.06
N LYS A 132 -20.48 68.25 -4.64
CA LYS A 132 -20.93 66.97 -4.08
C LYS A 132 -19.98 65.83 -4.46
N VAL A 133 -19.24 65.34 -3.47
CA VAL A 133 -18.37 64.17 -3.63
C VAL A 133 -19.22 62.90 -3.59
N THR A 134 -19.00 62.03 -4.57
CA THR A 134 -19.68 60.74 -4.69
C THR A 134 -18.70 59.58 -4.79
N GLY A 135 -17.45 59.85 -5.16
CA GLY A 135 -16.38 58.87 -5.24
C GLY A 135 -15.81 58.55 -3.86
N VAL A 136 -15.43 57.29 -3.68
CA VAL A 136 -14.63 56.83 -2.53
C VAL A 136 -13.18 56.81 -2.95
N SER A 137 -12.30 57.33 -2.11
CA SER A 137 -10.86 57.29 -2.31
C SER A 137 -10.37 55.89 -1.92
N MET A 138 -9.73 55.17 -2.85
CA MET A 138 -9.25 53.80 -2.64
C MET A 138 -7.82 53.66 -3.18
N SER A 139 -6.92 53.05 -2.40
CA SER A 139 -5.58 52.66 -2.85
C SER A 139 -5.41 51.15 -2.78
N VAL A 140 -4.70 50.59 -3.76
CA VAL A 140 -4.32 49.16 -3.75
C VAL A 140 -2.91 49.06 -3.18
N GLU A 141 -2.74 48.28 -2.12
CA GLU A 141 -1.42 47.89 -1.62
C GLU A 141 -0.99 46.62 -2.36
N CYS A 142 -0.04 46.77 -3.26
CA CYS A 142 0.50 45.66 -4.04
C CYS A 142 1.61 44.95 -3.24
N VAL A 143 1.47 43.64 -3.07
CA VAL A 143 2.49 42.81 -2.41
C VAL A 143 3.45 42.25 -3.46
N GLU A 144 4.73 42.08 -3.11
CA GLU A 144 5.69 41.40 -3.99
C GLU A 144 5.33 39.92 -4.11
N LYS A 145 4.94 39.50 -5.32
CA LYS A 145 4.44 38.15 -5.62
C LYS A 145 5.42 37.36 -6.48
N ASN A 146 5.52 36.06 -6.20
CA ASN A 146 6.28 35.12 -7.04
C ASN A 146 5.54 34.84 -8.38
N TYR A 147 6.22 34.24 -9.36
CA TYR A 147 5.64 33.99 -10.70
C TYR A 147 4.33 33.20 -10.64
N ALA A 148 4.29 32.13 -9.83
CA ALA A 148 3.10 31.32 -9.64
C ALA A 148 1.96 32.13 -8.99
N GLN A 149 2.25 32.91 -7.94
CA GLN A 149 1.26 33.73 -7.24
C GLN A 149 0.63 34.81 -8.12
N LYS A 150 1.39 35.43 -9.03
CA LYS A 150 0.86 36.41 -10.00
C LYS A 150 -0.14 35.79 -10.97
N ARG A 151 -0.04 34.49 -11.22
CA ARG A 151 -0.86 33.73 -12.18
C ARG A 151 -1.91 32.84 -11.51
N ASP A 152 -1.97 32.85 -10.19
CA ASP A 152 -2.92 32.04 -9.46
C ASP A 152 -4.34 32.57 -9.69
N ARG A 153 -5.20 31.69 -10.21
CA ARG A 153 -6.61 32.00 -10.49
C ARG A 153 -7.40 32.18 -9.19
N TYR A 154 -6.97 31.54 -8.10
CA TYR A 154 -7.66 31.55 -6.82
C TYR A 154 -7.12 32.61 -5.85
N ALA A 155 -6.22 33.49 -6.31
CA ALA A 155 -5.54 34.50 -5.50
C ALA A 155 -6.47 35.47 -4.76
N MET A 156 -7.75 35.59 -5.13
CA MET A 156 -8.73 36.48 -4.48
C MET A 156 -9.65 35.75 -3.48
N GLY A 157 -9.42 34.48 -3.18
CA GLY A 157 -10.27 33.71 -2.25
C GLY A 157 -11.57 33.20 -2.86
N ILE A 158 -11.73 33.35 -4.17
CA ILE A 158 -12.89 32.87 -4.93
C ILE A 158 -13.11 31.37 -4.71
N GLY A 159 -12.03 30.60 -4.52
CA GLY A 159 -12.12 29.16 -4.24
C GLY A 159 -12.74 28.83 -2.87
N VAL A 160 -12.53 29.67 -1.86
CA VAL A 160 -13.09 29.46 -0.51
C VAL A 160 -14.59 29.77 -0.53
N ASP A 161 -14.99 30.87 -1.18
CA ASP A 161 -16.40 31.23 -1.35
C ASP A 161 -17.18 30.17 -2.15
N LEU A 162 -16.56 29.58 -3.17
CA LEU A 162 -17.15 28.46 -3.92
C LEU A 162 -17.35 27.22 -3.06
N LEU A 163 -16.37 26.84 -2.24
CA LEU A 163 -16.52 25.68 -1.36
C LEU A 163 -17.58 25.92 -0.29
N GLN A 164 -17.63 27.14 0.25
CA GLN A 164 -18.57 27.52 1.30
C GLN A 164 -20.01 27.59 0.77
N SER A 165 -20.20 28.11 -0.44
CA SER A 165 -21.50 28.09 -1.13
C SER A 165 -21.92 26.67 -1.50
N MET A 166 -21.02 25.82 -2.00
CA MET A 166 -21.33 24.41 -2.29
C MET A 166 -21.76 23.64 -1.04
N ASN A 167 -21.13 23.89 0.11
CA ASN A 167 -21.55 23.28 1.38
C ASN A 167 -22.92 23.81 1.84
N GLN A 168 -23.22 25.08 1.62
CA GLN A 168 -24.55 25.65 1.92
C GLN A 168 -25.62 25.04 1.00
N ASP A 169 -25.36 24.98 -0.30
CA ASP A 169 -26.28 24.40 -1.29
C ASP A 169 -26.47 22.89 -1.08
N GLY A 170 -25.40 22.17 -0.72
CA GLY A 170 -25.46 20.75 -0.36
C GLY A 170 -26.26 20.49 0.92
N GLY A 171 -26.17 21.40 1.91
CA GLY A 171 -26.96 21.32 3.14
C GLY A 171 -28.46 21.58 2.92
N VAL A 172 -28.83 22.35 1.90
CA VAL A 172 -30.22 22.57 1.50
C VAL A 172 -30.77 21.34 0.77
N ALA A 173 -29.99 20.73 -0.13
CA ALA A 173 -30.40 19.51 -0.84
C ALA A 173 -30.66 18.32 0.10
N ASP A 174 -29.93 18.22 1.22
CA ASP A 174 -30.12 17.16 2.21
C ASP A 174 -31.33 17.34 3.13
N GLN A 175 -31.90 18.55 3.21
CA GLN A 175 -33.14 18.80 3.95
C GLN A 175 -34.40 18.53 3.11
N GLU A 176 -34.34 18.63 1.79
CA GLU A 176 -35.50 18.41 0.92
C GLU A 176 -35.80 16.91 0.67
N ASP A 177 -34.81 16.02 0.73
CA ASP A 177 -34.97 14.58 0.44
C ASP A 177 -35.62 13.78 1.61
N GLN A 178 -35.95 14.43 2.74
CA GLN A 178 -36.69 13.81 3.85
C GLN A 178 -38.22 14.08 3.80
N GLY A 179 -38.73 14.81 2.79
CA GLY A 179 -40.16 15.06 2.59
C GLY A 179 -40.70 14.31 1.37
N GLY A 180 -41.53 13.29 1.58
CA GLY A 180 -41.98 12.36 0.52
C GLY A 180 -42.69 12.97 -0.68
N HIS A 181 -42.58 12.34 -1.85
CA HIS A 181 -43.69 11.59 -2.46
C HIS A 181 -43.19 10.69 -3.60
N ASN A 182 -43.89 9.59 -3.73
CA ASN A 182 -43.73 8.52 -4.70
C ASN A 182 -44.28 9.01 -6.05
N ASP A 183 -43.45 9.30 -7.05
CA ASP A 183 -43.86 9.11 -8.44
C ASP A 183 -42.68 9.09 -9.41
N GLY A 184 -42.76 8.14 -10.34
CA GLY A 184 -41.70 7.77 -11.26
C GLY A 184 -41.42 8.81 -12.33
N SER A 185 -40.18 9.28 -12.38
CA SER A 185 -39.52 9.80 -13.57
C SER A 185 -38.03 9.90 -13.28
N GLY A 186 -37.21 9.25 -14.11
CA GLY A 186 -35.77 9.06 -13.90
C GLY A 186 -34.95 10.34 -13.95
N GLY A 187 -34.92 11.09 -12.85
CA GLY A 187 -33.98 12.18 -12.61
C GLY A 187 -32.61 11.63 -12.20
N GLU A 188 -31.57 12.02 -12.93
CA GLU A 188 -30.17 11.74 -12.63
C GLU A 188 -29.83 12.24 -11.21
N LYS A 189 -29.75 11.32 -10.25
CA LYS A 189 -29.28 11.63 -8.89
C LYS A 189 -27.84 12.12 -8.99
N ARG A 190 -27.62 13.41 -8.71
CA ARG A 190 -26.29 13.99 -8.54
C ARG A 190 -25.56 13.20 -7.46
N SER A 191 -24.55 12.42 -7.85
CA SER A 191 -23.71 11.65 -6.94
C SER A 191 -22.97 12.60 -5.99
N LYS A 192 -23.22 12.49 -4.68
CA LYS A 192 -22.42 13.15 -3.65
C LYS A 192 -20.97 12.72 -3.77
N LEU A 193 -20.04 13.67 -3.61
CA LEU A 193 -18.60 13.42 -3.68
C LEU A 193 -18.11 12.43 -2.61
N GLU A 194 -18.82 12.28 -1.50
CA GLU A 194 -18.51 11.27 -0.46
C GLU A 194 -18.70 9.83 -0.95
N ASP A 195 -19.64 9.56 -1.86
CA ASP A 195 -19.83 8.24 -2.47
C ASP A 195 -18.71 7.86 -3.44
N VAL A 196 -17.98 8.85 -3.98
CA VAL A 196 -16.82 8.62 -4.86
C VAL A 196 -15.61 8.06 -4.07
N PHE A 197 -15.61 8.22 -2.75
CA PHE A 197 -14.59 7.65 -1.86
C PHE A 197 -15.03 6.31 -1.26
N ALA A 198 -16.32 6.14 -0.94
CA ALA A 198 -16.84 4.85 -0.46
C ALA A 198 -16.83 3.76 -1.55
N SER A 199 -16.97 4.12 -2.84
CA SER A 199 -16.99 3.16 -3.94
C SER A 199 -15.60 2.67 -4.40
N LYS A 200 -14.52 2.89 -3.63
CA LYS A 200 -13.16 2.45 -4.01
C LYS A 200 -12.73 1.11 -3.42
N THR A 201 -13.59 0.42 -2.68
CA THR A 201 -13.48 -1.02 -2.49
C THR A 201 -14.27 -1.72 -3.60
N ALA A 202 -13.64 -1.79 -4.78
CA ALA A 202 -14.07 -2.52 -5.98
C ALA A 202 -15.27 -1.94 -6.78
N VAL A 203 -15.09 -0.77 -7.41
CA VAL A 203 -15.89 -0.42 -8.61
C VAL A 203 -15.24 -1.01 -9.86
N SER A 204 -15.78 -2.15 -10.27
CA SER A 204 -15.74 -2.61 -11.65
C SER A 204 -16.71 -1.75 -12.47
N GLY A 205 -16.21 -0.74 -13.17
CA GLY A 205 -17.03 0.09 -14.06
C GLY A 205 -16.33 1.36 -14.53
N GLY A 206 -15.77 1.34 -15.75
CA GLY A 206 -15.38 2.55 -16.50
C GLY A 206 -13.93 2.65 -17.01
N GLY A 207 -13.01 1.81 -16.52
CA GLY A 207 -11.60 1.79 -16.96
C GLY A 207 -10.83 0.61 -16.34
N GLY A 208 -11.55 -0.49 -16.17
CA GLY A 208 -11.28 -1.53 -15.18
C GLY A 208 -10.01 -2.35 -15.40
N GLY A 209 -8.94 -1.98 -14.68
CA GLY A 209 -7.99 -2.94 -14.15
C GLY A 209 -8.44 -3.38 -12.75
N VAL A 210 -9.42 -4.28 -12.66
CA VAL A 210 -9.83 -4.91 -11.40
C VAL A 210 -8.81 -5.99 -11.04
N ALA A 211 -7.63 -5.55 -10.59
CA ALA A 211 -6.81 -6.37 -9.74
C ALA A 211 -7.21 -6.03 -8.30
N ILE A 212 -7.67 -7.03 -7.54
CA ILE A 212 -7.59 -6.95 -6.08
C ILE A 212 -6.11 -6.85 -5.77
N LYS A 213 -5.60 -5.63 -5.70
CA LYS A 213 -4.20 -5.37 -5.37
C LYS A 213 -4.10 -5.52 -3.87
N GLU A 214 -3.30 -6.48 -3.44
CA GLU A 214 -2.80 -6.48 -2.07
C GLU A 214 -2.24 -5.10 -1.74
N LEU A 215 -2.40 -4.67 -0.49
CA LEU A 215 -1.92 -3.38 -0.03
C LEU A 215 -0.45 -3.22 -0.46
N PRO A 216 -0.05 -2.11 -1.11
CA PRO A 216 1.35 -1.87 -1.43
C PRO A 216 2.23 -1.97 -0.18
N LYS A 217 3.41 -2.57 -0.34
CA LYS A 217 4.33 -2.83 0.77
C LYS A 217 4.61 -1.57 1.60
N HIS A 218 4.96 -0.45 0.96
CA HIS A 218 5.27 0.82 1.64
C HIS A 218 4.09 1.49 2.36
N LEU A 219 2.85 0.99 2.21
CA LEU A 219 1.68 1.50 2.93
C LEU A 219 1.34 0.65 4.16
N HIS A 220 2.13 -0.38 4.48
CA HIS A 220 1.89 -1.21 5.66
C HIS A 220 2.19 -0.48 6.98
N ASN A 221 3.20 0.38 6.98
CA ASN A 221 3.51 1.32 8.06
C ASN A 221 3.80 2.68 7.42
N LEU A 222 3.14 3.74 7.92
CA LEU A 222 3.33 5.12 7.47
C LEU A 222 4.26 5.92 8.40
N ASP A 223 4.68 5.31 9.51
CA ASP A 223 5.60 5.93 10.46
C ASP A 223 7.04 5.90 9.91
N ASP A 224 7.80 6.96 10.16
CA ASP A 224 9.17 7.16 9.67
C ASP A 224 10.22 6.35 10.49
N ASP A 225 9.93 5.08 10.75
CA ASP A 225 10.71 4.20 11.65
C ASP A 225 12.02 3.66 11.04
N GLY A 226 12.50 4.25 9.94
CA GLY A 226 13.70 3.80 9.22
C GLY A 226 13.52 2.51 8.40
N LEU A 227 12.28 2.03 8.25
CA LEU A 227 11.93 0.93 7.35
C LEU A 227 12.08 1.36 5.89
N PHE A 228 13.08 0.81 5.21
CA PHE A 228 13.36 1.14 3.82
C PHE A 228 12.60 0.23 2.84
N PHE A 229 11.81 0.85 1.97
CA PHE A 229 11.25 0.23 0.77
C PHE A 229 12.04 0.67 -0.46
N ASP A 230 12.57 -0.29 -1.22
CA ASP A 230 13.23 -0.01 -2.49
C ASP A 230 12.18 0.01 -3.63
N PRO A 231 11.83 1.19 -4.18
CA PRO A 231 10.81 1.28 -5.24
C PRO A 231 11.28 0.66 -6.55
N LYS A 232 12.59 0.48 -6.76
CA LYS A 232 13.12 -0.11 -8.00
C LYS A 232 12.89 -1.61 -8.06
N THR A 233 13.16 -2.30 -6.95
CA THR A 233 12.97 -3.76 -6.86
C THR A 233 11.60 -4.14 -6.30
N GLY A 234 10.85 -3.18 -5.77
CA GLY A 234 9.58 -3.45 -5.09
C GLY A 234 9.77 -4.30 -3.83
N SER A 235 10.95 -4.23 -3.21
CA SER A 235 11.29 -5.04 -2.04
C SER A 235 11.28 -4.22 -0.75
N MET A 236 10.79 -4.83 0.33
CA MET A 236 10.91 -4.29 1.69
C MET A 236 11.64 -5.32 2.54
N ARG A 237 12.86 -4.99 2.96
CA ARG A 237 13.74 -5.93 3.68
C ARG A 237 13.30 -6.11 5.14
N GLY A 238 12.98 -5.00 5.82
CA GLY A 238 12.52 -5.02 7.21
C GLY A 238 11.05 -5.43 7.34
N ASN A 239 10.66 -5.83 8.55
CA ASN A 239 9.26 -6.10 8.87
C ASN A 239 8.56 -4.79 9.27
N PRO A 240 7.58 -4.28 8.49
CA PRO A 240 6.85 -3.07 8.86
C PRO A 240 5.88 -3.29 10.02
N ASN A 241 5.52 -4.54 10.31
CA ASN A 241 4.52 -4.94 11.29
C ASN A 241 5.15 -5.72 12.45
N ALA A 242 6.29 -5.25 12.95
CA ALA A 242 6.98 -5.94 14.04
C ALA A 242 6.14 -6.04 15.33
N ALA A 243 5.27 -5.05 15.58
CA ALA A 243 4.36 -5.04 16.72
C ALA A 243 3.20 -6.05 16.60
N ASP A 244 2.70 -6.27 15.37
CA ASP A 244 1.51 -7.06 15.09
C ASP A 244 1.84 -8.30 14.23
N PRO A 245 2.02 -9.49 14.85
CA PRO A 245 2.36 -10.71 14.11
C PRO A 245 1.17 -11.27 13.29
N THR A 246 -0.04 -10.75 13.51
CA THR A 246 -1.26 -11.20 12.83
C THR A 246 -1.37 -10.70 11.39
N LYS A 247 -0.62 -9.64 11.03
CA LYS A 247 -0.63 -9.09 9.68
C LYS A 247 0.09 -10.03 8.71
N ILE A 248 -0.43 -10.07 7.48
CA ILE A 248 -0.01 -11.03 6.43
C ILE A 248 1.45 -10.79 6.02
N PHE A 249 1.84 -9.53 5.87
CA PHE A 249 3.18 -9.18 5.44
C PHE A 249 4.08 -8.84 6.62
N GLN A 250 5.12 -9.65 6.79
CA GLN A 250 6.14 -9.50 7.83
C GLN A 250 7.51 -9.10 7.27
N GLY A 251 7.56 -8.54 6.07
CA GLY A 251 8.81 -8.21 5.36
C GLY A 251 9.32 -9.33 4.44
N ASP A 252 10.07 -8.95 3.41
CA ASP A 252 10.58 -9.91 2.42
C ASP A 252 11.68 -10.81 3.00
N LEU A 253 12.48 -10.33 3.97
CA LEU A 253 13.54 -11.15 4.59
C LEU A 253 12.95 -12.35 5.34
N GLN A 254 11.80 -12.16 6.01
CA GLN A 254 11.10 -13.23 6.70
C GLN A 254 10.55 -14.26 5.70
N ARG A 255 10.05 -13.80 4.56
CA ARG A 255 9.62 -14.66 3.45
C ARG A 255 10.78 -15.43 2.80
N TYR A 256 11.97 -14.82 2.68
CA TYR A 256 13.15 -15.50 2.12
C TYR A 256 13.75 -16.53 3.07
N ARG A 257 13.60 -16.34 4.37
CA ARG A 257 14.10 -17.27 5.39
C ARG A 257 13.12 -18.37 5.77
N SER A 258 11.90 -18.38 5.22
CA SER A 258 10.90 -19.41 5.53
C SER A 258 10.98 -20.62 4.58
N GLY A 259 10.35 -21.73 4.97
CA GLY A 259 10.29 -22.97 4.18
C GLY A 259 11.62 -23.73 4.16
N ASP A 260 11.98 -24.23 2.98
CA ASP A 260 13.16 -25.07 2.76
C ASP A 260 14.50 -24.32 2.84
N TYR A 261 14.49 -23.00 3.06
CA TYR A 261 15.73 -22.23 3.17
C TYR A 261 16.70 -22.84 4.20
N TYR A 262 16.19 -23.25 5.37
CA TYR A 262 17.00 -23.85 6.42
C TYR A 262 17.46 -25.27 6.09
N THR A 263 16.65 -26.07 5.40
CA THR A 263 17.04 -27.44 5.01
C THR A 263 18.21 -27.38 4.03
N TYR A 264 18.14 -26.49 3.03
CA TYR A 264 19.28 -26.26 2.14
C TYR A 264 20.51 -25.75 2.90
N LEU A 265 20.37 -24.81 3.83
CA LEU A 265 21.50 -24.28 4.60
C LEU A 265 22.16 -25.36 5.46
N GLU A 266 21.37 -26.23 6.08
CA GLU A 266 21.87 -27.40 6.80
C GLU A 266 22.66 -28.33 5.89
N MET A 267 22.13 -28.66 4.71
CA MET A 267 22.83 -29.51 3.74
C MET A 267 24.19 -28.91 3.34
N GLN A 268 24.25 -27.58 3.12
CA GLN A 268 25.49 -26.87 2.84
C GLN A 268 26.49 -27.00 3.99
N LEU A 269 26.03 -26.83 5.23
CA LEU A 269 26.86 -26.96 6.42
C LEU A 269 27.38 -28.38 6.59
N ARG A 270 26.57 -29.42 6.33
CA ARG A 270 27.01 -30.83 6.39
C ARG A 270 28.10 -31.12 5.37
N PHE A 271 27.95 -30.62 4.14
CA PHE A 271 28.98 -30.75 3.12
C PHE A 271 30.29 -30.06 3.52
N LEU A 272 30.22 -28.83 4.03
CA LEU A 272 31.40 -28.09 4.51
C LEU A 272 32.09 -28.78 5.71
N LYS A 273 31.33 -29.49 6.54
CA LYS A 273 31.87 -30.30 7.64
C LYS A 273 32.46 -31.64 7.19
N GLY A 274 32.21 -32.06 5.95
CA GLY A 274 32.66 -33.35 5.40
C GLY A 274 31.78 -34.54 5.78
N GLU A 275 30.55 -34.30 6.28
CA GLU A 275 29.60 -35.36 6.60
C GLU A 275 28.95 -35.95 5.33
N SER A 276 28.77 -35.12 4.31
CA SER A 276 28.25 -35.53 3.01
C SER A 276 29.33 -35.47 1.92
N SER A 277 29.20 -36.38 0.96
CA SER A 277 30.11 -36.44 -0.19
C SER A 277 29.89 -35.31 -1.19
N SER A 278 28.67 -34.79 -1.24
CA SER A 278 28.24 -33.73 -2.14
C SER A 278 27.40 -32.69 -1.42
N PHE A 279 27.30 -31.51 -2.03
CA PHE A 279 26.52 -30.39 -1.53
C PHE A 279 25.01 -30.72 -1.42
N VAL A 280 24.50 -31.56 -2.32
CA VAL A 280 23.13 -32.10 -2.25
C VAL A 280 23.19 -33.63 -2.22
N ASP A 281 23.20 -34.20 -1.01
CA ASP A 281 23.22 -35.65 -0.84
C ASP A 281 21.83 -36.15 -0.42
N PHE A 282 20.96 -36.37 -1.41
CA PHE A 282 19.57 -36.78 -1.18
C PHE A 282 19.43 -38.06 -0.36
N ARG A 283 20.41 -38.97 -0.43
CA ARG A 283 20.38 -40.23 0.32
C ARG A 283 20.57 -40.00 1.81
N LEU A 284 21.55 -39.18 2.17
CA LEU A 284 21.80 -38.81 3.56
C LEU A 284 20.61 -38.01 4.12
N ASP A 285 20.04 -37.12 3.30
CA ASP A 285 18.91 -36.30 3.73
C ASP A 285 17.64 -37.14 3.95
N GLU A 286 17.37 -38.12 3.08
CA GLU A 286 16.27 -39.08 3.28
C GLU A 286 16.47 -39.93 4.54
N GLN A 287 17.72 -40.34 4.85
CA GLN A 287 18.04 -41.06 6.07
C GLN A 287 17.77 -40.21 7.32
N LEU A 288 18.26 -38.96 7.34
CA LEU A 288 18.05 -38.04 8.45
C LEU A 288 16.57 -37.65 8.63
N GLN A 289 15.81 -37.51 7.54
CA GLN A 289 14.37 -37.31 7.61
C GLN A 289 13.66 -38.52 8.24
N LYS A 290 14.06 -39.74 7.89
CA LYS A 290 13.53 -40.98 8.50
C LYS A 290 13.87 -41.06 9.98
N GLU A 291 15.12 -40.74 10.37
CA GLU A 291 15.52 -40.68 11.77
C GLU A 291 14.71 -39.63 12.55
N LYS A 292 14.53 -38.43 11.98
CA LYS A 292 13.72 -37.37 12.60
C LYS A 292 12.26 -37.79 12.76
N GLN A 293 11.68 -38.47 11.77
CA GLN A 293 10.31 -39.02 11.87
C GLN A 293 10.23 -40.13 12.94
N GLN A 294 11.24 -41.00 13.05
CA GLN A 294 11.26 -42.02 14.10
C GLN A 294 11.39 -41.41 15.50
N GLN A 295 12.19 -40.36 15.66
CA GLN A 295 12.30 -39.62 16.91
C GLN A 295 10.98 -38.92 17.29
N THR A 296 10.30 -38.26 16.35
CA THR A 296 9.01 -37.61 16.64
C THR A 296 7.92 -38.62 16.99
N ILE A 297 7.89 -39.77 16.32
CA ILE A 297 6.96 -40.86 16.65
C ILE A 297 7.28 -41.44 18.04
N GLY A 298 8.56 -41.67 18.34
CA GLY A 298 9.02 -42.17 19.64
C GLY A 298 8.71 -41.22 20.81
N SER A 299 8.81 -39.91 20.62
CA SER A 299 8.42 -38.93 21.62
C SER A 299 6.91 -38.80 21.82
N SER A 300 6.07 -39.21 20.85
CA SER A 300 4.60 -39.21 21.00
C SER A 300 4.04 -40.50 21.63
N GLY A 301 4.81 -41.59 21.61
CA GLY A 301 4.41 -42.90 22.16
C GLY A 301 5.02 -43.25 23.53
N GLY A 302 5.86 -42.37 24.10
CA GLY A 302 6.45 -42.56 25.42
C GLY A 302 5.51 -42.09 26.53
N ASN A 303 5.29 -42.95 27.52
CA ASN A 303 4.61 -42.66 28.80
C ASN A 303 4.90 -41.23 29.32
N PRO A 304 3.89 -40.50 29.84
CA PRO A 304 4.10 -39.19 30.46
C PRO A 304 4.73 -39.38 31.83
N SER A 305 6.03 -39.61 31.88
CA SER A 305 6.78 -39.69 33.13
C SER A 305 8.24 -39.39 32.86
N GLY A 306 8.60 -38.10 32.96
CA GLY A 306 9.97 -37.63 33.16
C GLY A 306 10.44 -36.57 32.16
N GLY A 307 10.39 -35.30 32.55
CA GLY A 307 11.13 -34.21 31.90
C GLY A 307 10.27 -33.31 31.01
N GLY A 308 9.72 -32.24 31.58
CA GLY A 308 9.07 -31.18 30.82
C GLY A 308 10.09 -30.32 30.09
N GLU A 309 10.26 -30.54 28.79
CA GLU A 309 10.67 -29.49 27.87
C GLU A 309 9.44 -29.10 27.05
N SER A 310 8.92 -27.92 27.34
CA SER A 310 7.83 -27.31 26.57
C SER A 310 8.36 -26.98 25.18
N VAL A 311 8.13 -27.89 24.23
CA VAL A 311 8.23 -27.56 22.81
C VAL A 311 7.21 -26.45 22.57
N GLY A 312 7.70 -25.21 22.43
CA GLY A 312 6.86 -24.04 22.24
C GLY A 312 5.98 -24.25 21.01
N GLU A 313 4.67 -24.29 21.21
CA GLU A 313 3.68 -24.36 20.13
C GLU A 313 4.05 -23.33 19.05
N THR A 314 4.26 -23.81 17.82
CA THR A 314 4.54 -22.90 16.72
C THR A 314 3.31 -22.01 16.47
N ALA A 315 3.51 -20.80 15.98
CA ALA A 315 2.40 -19.88 15.70
C ALA A 315 1.35 -20.49 14.76
N HIS A 316 1.79 -21.41 13.89
CA HIS A 316 0.92 -22.21 13.04
C HIS A 316 0.04 -23.18 13.85
N ASP A 317 0.59 -23.86 14.85
CA ASP A 317 -0.17 -24.79 15.71
C ASP A 317 -1.23 -24.05 16.53
N ARG A 318 -0.92 -22.84 17.03
CA ARG A 318 -1.90 -21.98 17.71
C ARG A 318 -3.03 -21.51 16.78
N LEU A 319 -2.70 -21.21 15.52
CA LEU A 319 -3.68 -20.79 14.51
C LEU A 319 -4.58 -21.97 14.09
N VAL A 320 -4.02 -23.17 13.92
CA VAL A 320 -4.80 -24.36 13.57
C VAL A 320 -5.73 -24.74 14.72
N ARG A 321 -5.26 -24.65 15.97
CA ARG A 321 -6.06 -24.94 17.17
C ARG A 321 -7.20 -23.92 17.36
N SER A 322 -6.97 -22.65 17.03
CA SER A 322 -8.00 -21.60 17.11
C SER A 322 -9.04 -21.69 15.99
N LEU A 323 -8.66 -22.12 14.78
CA LEU A 323 -9.57 -22.24 13.64
C LEU A 323 -10.39 -23.53 13.65
N TYR A 324 -9.84 -24.64 14.15
CA TYR A 324 -10.44 -25.97 14.01
C TYR A 324 -10.74 -26.69 15.33
N GLY A 325 -10.34 -26.12 16.48
CA GLY A 325 -10.53 -26.74 17.80
C GLY A 325 -9.67 -27.99 18.03
N ASP A 326 -9.67 -28.51 19.26
CA ASP A 326 -8.89 -29.68 19.65
C ASP A 326 -9.40 -30.95 18.95
N SER A 327 -8.70 -31.35 17.88
CA SER A 327 -9.02 -32.50 17.02
C SER A 327 -8.72 -33.88 17.66
N THR A 328 -8.67 -33.97 18.98
CA THR A 328 -8.40 -35.24 19.69
C THR A 328 -9.64 -36.11 19.86
N LEU A 329 -10.86 -35.58 19.64
CA LEU A 329 -12.11 -36.34 19.82
C LEU A 329 -12.79 -36.80 18.52
N VAL A 330 -12.33 -36.35 17.34
CA VAL A 330 -13.02 -36.61 16.04
C VAL A 330 -12.21 -37.49 15.08
N SER A 331 -10.94 -37.76 15.36
CA SER A 331 -10.02 -38.41 14.40
C SER A 331 -10.24 -39.93 14.25
N SER A 332 -10.66 -40.63 15.31
CA SER A 332 -10.81 -42.10 15.27
C SER A 332 -11.90 -42.58 14.29
N GLY A 333 -13.06 -41.90 14.25
CA GLY A 333 -14.17 -42.28 13.39
C GLY A 333 -14.03 -41.92 11.91
N ASN A 334 -13.20 -40.92 11.59
CA ASN A 334 -12.99 -40.47 10.20
C ASN A 334 -11.84 -41.21 9.51
N ALA A 335 -10.82 -41.67 10.26
CA ALA A 335 -9.74 -42.47 9.72
C ALA A 335 -10.19 -43.86 9.24
N GLN A 336 -11.18 -44.47 9.91
CA GLN A 336 -11.77 -45.74 9.48
C GLN A 336 -12.60 -45.58 8.20
N LYS A 337 -13.41 -44.52 8.10
CA LYS A 337 -14.21 -44.23 6.88
C LYS A 337 -13.36 -43.93 5.65
N MET A 338 -12.21 -43.27 5.82
CA MET A 338 -11.24 -43.04 4.74
C MET A 338 -10.56 -44.33 4.27
N ARG A 339 -10.28 -45.28 5.18
CA ARG A 339 -9.73 -46.61 4.82
C ARG A 339 -10.75 -47.47 4.06
N GLU A 340 -12.02 -47.47 4.46
CA GLU A 340 -13.09 -48.16 3.73
C GLU A 340 -13.32 -47.55 2.33
N ALA A 341 -13.26 -46.23 2.21
CA ALA A 341 -13.40 -45.54 0.91
C ALA A 341 -12.24 -45.84 -0.06
N LEU A 342 -11.01 -45.97 0.44
CA LEU A 342 -9.85 -46.35 -0.38
C LEU A 342 -9.87 -47.83 -0.77
N ALA A 343 -10.39 -48.72 0.09
CA ALA A 343 -10.60 -50.14 -0.24
C ALA A 343 -11.72 -50.35 -1.26
N ALA A 344 -12.75 -49.49 -1.28
CA ALA A 344 -13.79 -49.52 -2.30
C ALA A 344 -13.31 -48.97 -3.66
N ALA A 345 -12.36 -48.03 -3.67
CA ALA A 345 -11.80 -47.46 -4.90
C ALA A 345 -10.81 -48.41 -5.62
N SER A 346 -10.08 -49.24 -4.87
CA SER A 346 -9.16 -50.23 -5.46
C SER A 346 -9.89 -51.40 -6.13
N ALA A 347 -11.13 -51.70 -5.73
CA ALA A 347 -11.96 -52.74 -6.35
C ALA A 347 -12.47 -52.37 -7.77
N TYR A 348 -12.44 -51.09 -8.16
CA TYR A 348 -12.88 -50.63 -9.48
C TYR A 348 -11.73 -50.49 -10.50
N THR A 349 -10.47 -50.72 -10.10
CA THR A 349 -9.28 -50.48 -10.95
C THR A 349 -8.57 -51.77 -11.36
N SER A 350 -9.33 -52.85 -11.59
CA SER A 350 -8.81 -54.05 -12.25
C SER A 350 -9.50 -54.25 -13.61
N CYS A 351 -9.07 -53.48 -14.61
CA CYS A 351 -9.24 -53.84 -16.02
C CYS A 351 -7.85 -53.86 -16.62
N SER A 352 -7.28 -55.06 -16.62
CA SER A 352 -6.04 -55.39 -17.30
C SER A 352 -6.18 -55.10 -18.80
N ALA A 353 -5.09 -54.59 -19.37
CA ALA A 353 -4.89 -54.33 -20.79
C ALA A 353 -5.12 -55.57 -21.67
N PRO A 354 -5.45 -55.37 -22.96
CA PRO A 354 -5.10 -56.34 -23.98
C PRO A 354 -4.26 -55.71 -25.11
N ASP A 355 -3.15 -56.39 -25.44
CA ASP A 355 -2.40 -56.22 -26.69
C ASP A 355 -3.13 -56.92 -27.85
N GLU A 356 -3.01 -56.29 -29.03
CA GLU A 356 -3.24 -56.71 -30.42
C GLU A 356 -4.20 -57.87 -30.76
N ASP A 357 -5.30 -57.57 -31.48
CA ASP A 357 -5.43 -57.83 -32.92
C ASP A 357 -6.87 -57.60 -33.45
N THR A 358 -6.95 -57.22 -34.73
CA THR A 358 -8.10 -57.17 -35.66
C THR A 358 -8.90 -55.87 -35.88
N LEU A 359 -8.94 -55.53 -37.18
CA LEU A 359 -9.57 -54.44 -37.90
C LEU A 359 -11.11 -54.62 -37.99
N ALA A 360 -11.91 -53.59 -37.67
CA ALA A 360 -13.13 -53.22 -38.42
C ALA A 360 -13.82 -51.94 -37.90
N THR A 361 -14.26 -51.16 -38.87
CA THR A 361 -14.93 -49.86 -38.86
C THR A 361 -16.34 -49.88 -38.25
N SER A 362 -16.66 -48.94 -37.35
CA SER A 362 -17.96 -48.21 -37.30
C SER A 362 -18.05 -47.28 -36.08
N ALA A 363 -18.41 -46.01 -36.31
CA ALA A 363 -18.82 -45.06 -35.26
C ALA A 363 -20.16 -45.47 -34.62
N PRO A 364 -20.40 -45.07 -33.35
CA PRO A 364 -21.78 -44.77 -32.96
C PRO A 364 -21.95 -43.55 -32.06
N SER A 365 -23.09 -42.89 -32.30
CA SER A 365 -23.80 -41.91 -31.49
C SER A 365 -24.40 -42.50 -30.19
N SER A 366 -24.60 -41.61 -29.20
CA SER A 366 -25.54 -41.68 -28.07
C SER A 366 -25.13 -42.47 -26.81
N SER A 367 -25.00 -41.76 -25.68
CA SER A 367 -25.99 -41.80 -24.59
C SER A 367 -25.48 -41.03 -23.36
N HIS A 368 -26.40 -40.33 -22.68
CA HIS A 368 -26.14 -39.53 -21.49
C HIS A 368 -25.52 -40.36 -20.36
N ALA A 369 -24.22 -40.21 -20.13
CA ALA A 369 -23.56 -40.71 -18.92
C ALA A 369 -23.97 -39.84 -17.73
N LEU A 370 -24.73 -40.45 -16.82
CA LEU A 370 -25.10 -39.90 -15.51
C LEU A 370 -23.81 -39.64 -14.72
N GLY A 371 -23.53 -38.36 -14.44
CA GLY A 371 -22.42 -37.94 -13.59
C GLY A 371 -22.60 -38.40 -12.13
N PRO A 372 -21.52 -38.43 -11.34
CA PRO A 372 -21.53 -38.92 -9.97
C PRO A 372 -22.49 -38.11 -9.09
N ALA A 373 -23.24 -38.81 -8.24
CA ALA A 373 -24.14 -38.19 -7.27
C ALA A 373 -23.36 -37.19 -6.40
N THR A 374 -23.92 -36.00 -6.23
CA THR A 374 -23.31 -34.96 -5.39
C THR A 374 -23.26 -35.43 -3.94
N ARG A 375 -22.37 -34.83 -3.12
CA ARG A 375 -22.08 -35.17 -1.71
C ARG A 375 -23.32 -35.42 -0.82
N ASN A 376 -24.49 -34.92 -1.19
CA ASN A 376 -25.74 -35.04 -0.45
C ASN A 376 -26.71 -36.11 -1.01
N GLY A 377 -26.26 -36.98 -1.93
CA GLY A 377 -27.08 -38.06 -2.51
C GLY A 377 -28.11 -37.59 -3.55
N HIS A 378 -27.87 -36.44 -4.19
CA HIS A 378 -28.72 -35.89 -5.25
C HIS A 378 -28.03 -35.98 -6.62
N LEU A 379 -28.83 -36.25 -7.65
CA LEU A 379 -28.39 -36.35 -9.06
C LEU A 379 -27.92 -35.02 -9.67
N TYR A 380 -28.32 -33.90 -9.09
CA TYR A 380 -27.93 -32.56 -9.52
C TYR A 380 -27.37 -31.75 -8.34
N VAL A 381 -26.56 -30.72 -8.63
CA VAL A 381 -25.95 -29.83 -7.62
C VAL A 381 -26.99 -28.88 -7.01
N TYR A 382 -26.79 -28.48 -5.75
CA TYR A 382 -27.62 -27.47 -5.06
C TYR A 382 -27.61 -26.15 -5.83
N GLY A 383 -28.78 -25.57 -6.06
CA GLY A 383 -28.96 -24.39 -6.92
C GLY A 383 -29.39 -24.71 -8.35
N SER A 384 -29.55 -25.99 -8.69
CA SER A 384 -30.06 -26.43 -10.01
C SER A 384 -31.56 -26.22 -10.21
N TYR A 385 -32.29 -25.83 -9.16
CA TYR A 385 -33.71 -25.49 -9.18
C TYR A 385 -33.98 -24.31 -8.25
N PHE A 386 -34.84 -23.38 -8.67
CA PHE A 386 -35.29 -22.23 -7.88
C PHE A 386 -36.80 -22.21 -7.83
N ASP A 387 -37.38 -22.17 -6.63
CA ASP A 387 -38.82 -22.04 -6.45
C ASP A 387 -39.21 -20.57 -6.29
N THR A 388 -40.04 -20.09 -7.21
CA THR A 388 -40.50 -18.70 -7.26
C THR A 388 -41.51 -18.37 -6.16
N LYS A 389 -42.15 -19.37 -5.56
CA LYS A 389 -43.12 -19.15 -4.47
C LYS A 389 -42.46 -18.94 -3.12
N GLU A 390 -41.45 -19.74 -2.81
CA GLU A 390 -40.74 -19.67 -1.53
C GLU A 390 -39.45 -18.84 -1.58
N PHE A 391 -39.02 -18.39 -2.76
CA PHE A 391 -37.74 -17.68 -2.97
C PHE A 391 -36.53 -18.46 -2.43
N ARG A 392 -36.54 -19.80 -2.58
CA ARG A 392 -35.47 -20.68 -2.11
C ARG A 392 -34.90 -21.53 -3.24
N TRP A 393 -33.60 -21.81 -3.13
CA TRP A 393 -32.88 -22.71 -4.03
C TRP A 393 -32.99 -24.16 -3.57
N GLY A 394 -33.00 -25.08 -4.54
CA GLY A 394 -33.13 -26.51 -4.32
C GLY A 394 -32.43 -27.34 -5.40
N TYR A 395 -32.78 -28.62 -5.43
CA TYR A 395 -32.21 -29.63 -6.33
C TYR A 395 -33.18 -30.00 -7.45
N LYS A 396 -32.71 -30.04 -8.71
CA LYS A 396 -33.55 -30.37 -9.87
C LYS A 396 -34.14 -31.78 -9.84
N CYS A 397 -33.50 -32.75 -9.19
CA CYS A 397 -33.96 -34.15 -9.18
C CYS A 397 -35.33 -34.37 -8.54
N CYS A 398 -35.61 -33.57 -7.53
CA CYS A 398 -36.48 -33.94 -6.42
C CYS A 398 -37.20 -32.71 -5.88
N LYS A 399 -36.86 -31.52 -6.39
CA LYS A 399 -37.41 -30.20 -6.08
C LYS A 399 -37.45 -29.87 -4.58
N ARG A 400 -36.66 -30.57 -3.78
CA ARG A 400 -36.48 -30.27 -2.35
C ARG A 400 -35.64 -29.01 -2.19
N LEU A 401 -36.08 -28.15 -1.29
CA LEU A 401 -35.50 -26.82 -1.02
C LEU A 401 -34.52 -26.89 0.15
N GLY A 402 -33.43 -26.13 0.08
CA GLY A 402 -32.39 -26.07 1.10
C GLY A 402 -31.19 -26.99 0.87
N ARG A 403 -30.02 -26.56 1.36
CA ARG A 403 -28.72 -27.19 1.08
C ARG A 403 -28.57 -28.57 1.74
N GLU A 404 -29.25 -28.80 2.86
CA GLU A 404 -29.19 -30.04 3.66
C GLU A 404 -30.36 -31.01 3.40
N ALA A 405 -31.12 -30.82 2.31
CA ALA A 405 -32.26 -31.68 2.01
C ALA A 405 -31.86 -33.16 1.85
N GLU A 406 -32.62 -34.05 2.50
CA GLU A 406 -32.39 -35.50 2.48
C GLU A 406 -32.25 -36.06 1.05
N ALA A 407 -31.40 -37.08 0.90
CA ALA A 407 -31.08 -37.73 -0.36
C ALA A 407 -32.33 -38.20 -1.14
N CYS A 408 -32.20 -38.27 -2.46
CA CYS A 408 -33.27 -38.64 -3.37
C CYS A 408 -33.66 -40.12 -3.14
N LYS A 409 -34.86 -40.39 -2.60
CA LYS A 409 -35.38 -41.76 -2.51
C LYS A 409 -35.78 -42.20 -3.92
N MET A 410 -35.01 -43.13 -4.49
CA MET A 410 -35.39 -43.86 -5.70
C MET A 410 -36.60 -44.74 -5.35
N GLU A 411 -37.82 -44.23 -5.57
CA GLU A 411 -39.03 -45.05 -5.58
C GLU A 411 -38.84 -46.12 -6.67
N LYS A 412 -38.62 -47.37 -6.26
CA LYS A 412 -38.66 -48.52 -7.17
C LYS A 412 -40.07 -48.60 -7.72
N ALA A 413 -40.23 -48.33 -9.02
CA ALA A 413 -41.46 -48.57 -9.73
C ALA A 413 -41.94 -50.00 -9.45
N SER A 414 -43.10 -50.11 -8.83
CA SER A 414 -43.78 -51.36 -8.52
C SER A 414 -44.21 -52.05 -9.81
N THR A 415 -43.58 -53.17 -10.11
CA THR A 415 -44.08 -54.15 -11.09
C THR A 415 -45.02 -55.11 -10.39
N THR A 416 -46.33 -54.93 -10.54
CA THR A 416 -47.32 -56.02 -10.49
C THR A 416 -48.58 -55.61 -11.27
N LYS A 417 -48.70 -56.14 -12.49
CA LYS A 417 -49.99 -56.49 -13.09
C LYS A 417 -50.15 -58.01 -12.95
N GLU A 418 -51.11 -58.37 -12.11
CA GLU A 418 -52.03 -59.52 -12.15
C GLU A 418 -51.50 -60.92 -12.52
N LEU A 419 -51.49 -61.80 -11.52
CA LEU A 419 -52.22 -63.08 -11.51
C LEU A 419 -52.78 -63.33 -10.10
N GLU A 420 -54.01 -62.87 -9.87
CA GLU A 420 -55.18 -63.55 -9.24
C GLU A 420 -56.30 -62.54 -8.94
#